data_AF-A0A0W1R479-F1
#
_entry.id   AF-A0A0W1R479-F1
#
_cell.length_a   1.000
_cell.length_b   1.000
_cell.length_c   1.000
_cell.angle_alpha   90.00
_cell.angle_beta   90.00
_cell.angle_gamma   90.00
#
_symmetry.space_group_name_H-M   'P 1'
#
loop_
_entity.id
_entity.type
_entity.pdbx_description
1 polymer ?
#
loop_
_entity_poly.entity_id
_entity_poly.type
_entity_poly.pdbx_seq_one_letter_code
_entity_poly.pdbx_strand_id
1 'polypeptide(L)'
;MSSNTRREFLSACLATTGSVVATAGCLGRNVFTAPTVVAAVESKGVRVTDERSNRPYLDVQPKDGPVVDRAPVSLDLQTVRYEESDSPTFEDGSVSVDEAMASRLESAYQKVEYSVVFTMYEPENVVGVPTGNAYGYRIDREGFNRLDPGNRTVLRFEKRDDLPYVSEVVDVTAAES
;
A
#
# COMPACT_ATOMS: atom_id res chain seq x y z
N MET A 1 -38.85 13.05 -46.06
CA MET A 1 -37.69 13.88 -46.45
C MET A 1 -37.58 14.99 -45.41
N SER A 2 -36.58 14.94 -44.52
CA SER A 2 -35.40 15.82 -44.50
C SER A 2 -35.77 17.31 -44.48
N SER A 3 -35.33 18.20 -43.58
CA SER A 3 -34.16 18.21 -42.70
C SER A 3 -34.29 19.40 -41.71
N ASN A 4 -33.82 19.22 -40.48
CA ASN A 4 -33.07 20.13 -39.59
C ASN A 4 -33.25 21.67 -39.66
N THR A 5 -33.23 22.33 -38.49
CA THR A 5 -32.00 22.90 -37.87
C THR A 5 -32.31 23.92 -36.75
N ARG A 6 -31.82 23.63 -35.51
CA ARG A 6 -31.30 24.51 -34.42
C ARG A 6 -32.24 25.62 -33.87
N ARG A 7 -32.19 26.09 -32.62
CA ARG A 7 -31.10 26.28 -31.64
C ARG A 7 -31.72 26.77 -30.30
N GLU A 8 -30.93 26.74 -29.23
CA GLU A 8 -31.18 27.33 -27.89
C GLU A 8 -32.00 26.40 -26.98
N PHE A 9 -31.55 26.01 -25.80
CA PHE A 9 -31.09 26.86 -24.70
C PHE A 9 -29.93 26.25 -23.90
N LEU A 10 -28.93 27.09 -23.64
CA LEU A 10 -27.96 26.95 -22.56
C LEU A 10 -28.62 27.24 -21.20
N SER A 11 -27.96 26.76 -20.15
CA SER A 11 -27.99 27.28 -18.77
C SER A 11 -29.22 27.01 -17.92
N ALA A 12 -29.06 26.10 -16.94
CA ALA A 12 -28.71 26.53 -15.58
C ALA A 12 -28.57 25.30 -14.66
N CYS A 13 -27.35 25.04 -14.20
CA CYS A 13 -27.12 24.35 -12.94
C CYS A 13 -27.69 25.18 -11.78
N LEU A 14 -27.87 24.50 -10.65
CA LEU A 14 -28.08 25.04 -9.30
C LEU A 14 -29.46 25.64 -9.03
N ALA A 15 -30.30 24.87 -8.34
CA ALA A 15 -30.80 25.29 -7.02
C ALA A 15 -31.51 24.13 -6.31
N THR A 16 -31.17 23.98 -5.02
CA THR A 16 -32.06 23.58 -3.92
C THR A 16 -32.66 22.17 -3.90
N THR A 17 -32.08 21.38 -2.98
CA THR A 17 -32.77 20.69 -1.87
C THR A 17 -34.11 20.01 -2.16
N GLY A 18 -34.08 18.68 -2.05
CA GLY A 18 -35.22 17.90 -1.59
C GLY A 18 -36.25 17.59 -2.66
N SER A 19 -36.09 16.43 -3.31
CA SER A 19 -37.17 15.45 -3.50
C SER A 19 -36.58 14.20 -4.15
N VAL A 20 -36.62 13.10 -3.40
CA VAL A 20 -36.36 11.76 -3.90
C VAL A 20 -37.38 11.45 -5.00
N VAL A 21 -36.92 11.37 -6.24
CA VAL A 21 -37.65 10.69 -7.30
C VAL A 21 -36.70 9.65 -7.86
N ALA A 22 -36.87 8.42 -7.38
CA ALA A 22 -36.24 7.25 -7.94
C ALA A 22 -36.77 7.05 -9.37
N THR A 23 -35.98 7.42 -10.37
CA THR A 23 -36.16 7.00 -11.74
C THR A 23 -35.13 5.92 -12.06
N ALA A 24 -35.65 4.72 -12.30
CA ALA A 24 -34.94 3.59 -12.85
C ALA A 24 -34.20 4.00 -14.13
N GLY A 25 -32.95 3.54 -14.29
CA GLY A 25 -32.26 3.63 -15.58
C GLY A 25 -30.95 4.41 -15.60
N CYS A 26 -30.09 4.22 -14.61
CA CYS A 26 -28.64 4.25 -14.80
C CYS A 26 -28.03 3.26 -13.80
N LEU A 27 -27.96 1.99 -14.17
CA LEU A 27 -26.93 1.08 -13.63
C LEU A 27 -25.56 1.51 -14.19
N GLY A 28 -25.23 2.79 -14.02
CA GLY A 28 -23.85 3.21 -13.93
C GLY A 28 -23.36 2.54 -12.67
N ARG A 29 -22.65 1.43 -12.85
CA ARG A 29 -21.90 0.74 -11.82
C ARG A 29 -21.20 1.84 -11.02
N ASN A 30 -21.75 2.20 -9.85
CA ASN A 30 -21.02 2.99 -8.88
C ASN A 30 -19.87 2.06 -8.52
N VAL A 31 -18.75 2.21 -9.22
CA VAL A 31 -17.48 1.63 -8.83
C VAL A 31 -17.21 2.32 -7.51
N PHE A 32 -17.68 1.69 -6.43
CA PHE A 32 -17.38 2.13 -5.08
C PHE A 32 -15.91 1.81 -4.90
N THR A 33 -15.07 2.71 -5.42
CA THR A 33 -13.63 2.61 -5.29
C THR A 33 -13.35 2.66 -3.81
N ALA A 34 -12.73 1.61 -3.28
CA ALA A 34 -12.31 1.60 -1.88
C ALA A 34 -11.50 2.89 -1.61
N PRO A 35 -11.78 3.58 -0.49
CA PRO A 35 -11.09 4.81 -0.15
C PRO A 35 -9.58 4.58 -0.16
N THR A 36 -8.85 5.51 -0.74
CA THR A 36 -7.39 5.48 -0.77
C THR A 36 -6.82 6.12 0.49
N VAL A 37 -5.67 5.62 0.94
CA VAL A 37 -4.92 6.15 2.08
C VAL A 37 -3.59 6.66 1.60
N VAL A 38 -3.19 7.85 2.05
CA VAL A 38 -1.84 8.38 1.82
C VAL A 38 -0.95 8.02 3.01
N ALA A 39 0.22 7.44 2.73
CA ALA A 39 1.17 7.01 3.74
C ALA A 39 2.63 7.25 3.33
N ALA A 40 3.52 7.27 4.31
CA ALA A 40 4.97 7.13 4.12
C ALA A 40 5.43 5.73 4.52
N VAL A 41 6.33 5.15 3.74
CA VAL A 41 6.97 3.87 4.06
C VAL A 41 8.09 4.11 5.06
N GLU A 42 8.04 3.44 6.22
CA GLU A 42 9.09 3.52 7.23
C GLU A 42 10.08 2.37 7.14
N SER A 43 9.58 1.16 6.90
CA SER A 43 10.36 -0.05 6.71
C SER A 43 9.54 -1.09 5.96
N LYS A 44 10.20 -2.09 5.40
CA LYS A 44 9.53 -3.27 4.85
C LYS A 44 10.29 -4.52 5.28
N GLY A 45 9.58 -5.62 5.45
CA GLY A 45 10.20 -6.88 5.84
C GLY A 45 9.46 -8.11 5.36
N VAL A 46 10.21 -9.20 5.28
CA VAL A 46 9.74 -10.55 5.00
C VAL A 46 9.85 -11.36 6.27
N ARG A 47 8.75 -12.01 6.65
CA ARG A 47 8.71 -12.98 7.74
C ARG A 47 8.47 -14.37 7.19
N VAL A 48 9.10 -15.35 7.81
CA VAL A 48 8.95 -16.76 7.45
C VAL A 48 8.47 -17.54 8.66
N THR A 49 7.57 -18.48 8.41
CA THR A 49 7.04 -19.39 9.44
C THR A 49 7.45 -20.81 9.11
N ASP A 50 8.03 -21.49 10.09
CA ASP A 50 8.27 -22.93 10.11
C ASP A 50 7.38 -23.60 11.16
N GLU A 51 7.55 -24.90 11.40
CA GLU A 51 6.76 -25.66 12.39
C GLU A 51 6.88 -25.12 13.83
N ARG A 52 7.92 -24.33 14.13
CA ARG A 52 8.35 -24.00 15.49
C ARG A 52 8.35 -22.50 15.78
N SER A 53 8.36 -21.66 14.75
CA SER A 53 8.59 -20.23 14.91
C SER A 53 8.04 -19.40 13.75
N ASN A 54 7.73 -18.15 14.06
CA ASN A 54 7.56 -17.07 13.07
C ASN A 54 8.69 -16.07 13.31
N ARG A 55 9.61 -15.94 12.35
CA ARG A 55 10.84 -15.14 12.48
C ARG A 55 11.03 -14.18 11.31
N PRO A 56 11.70 -13.03 11.51
CA PRO A 56 12.12 -12.18 10.40
C PRO A 56 13.10 -12.97 9.52
N TYR A 57 13.04 -12.73 8.22
CA TYR A 57 13.99 -13.26 7.24
C TYR A 57 14.79 -12.13 6.58
N LEU A 58 14.10 -11.02 6.28
CA LEU A 58 14.69 -9.85 5.65
C LEU A 58 13.98 -8.59 6.16
N ASP A 59 14.72 -7.55 6.51
CA ASP A 59 14.19 -6.22 6.82
C ASP A 59 14.94 -5.16 6.02
N VAL A 60 14.23 -4.18 5.47
CA VAL A 60 14.79 -2.98 4.83
C VAL A 60 14.36 -1.77 5.64
N GLN A 61 15.33 -0.99 6.09
CA GLN A 61 15.11 0.15 6.97
C GLN A 61 16.11 1.29 6.69
N PRO A 62 15.79 2.54 7.07
CA PRO A 62 16.75 3.65 7.02
C PRO A 62 17.91 3.43 8.00
N LYS A 63 19.11 3.90 7.66
CA LYS A 63 20.30 3.85 8.52
C LYS A 63 20.31 4.92 9.61
N ASP A 64 19.91 6.15 9.24
CA ASP A 64 20.20 7.35 10.04
C ASP A 64 19.04 7.81 10.91
N GLY A 65 17.90 7.12 10.86
CA GLY A 65 16.74 7.41 11.71
C GLY A 65 15.40 7.14 11.03
N PRO A 66 14.29 7.25 11.79
CA PRO A 66 12.96 7.01 11.25
C PRO A 66 12.57 8.03 10.19
N VAL A 67 11.71 7.63 9.24
CA VAL A 67 11.20 8.49 8.16
C VAL A 67 10.32 9.63 8.68
N VAL A 68 9.66 9.44 9.83
CA VAL A 68 8.71 10.39 10.47
C VAL A 68 7.65 10.90 9.49
N ASP A 69 6.90 11.96 9.87
CA ASP A 69 5.80 12.53 9.08
C ASP A 69 6.24 13.24 7.78
N ARG A 70 7.35 12.84 7.15
CA ARG A 70 7.93 13.49 5.98
C ARG A 70 8.35 12.45 4.94
N ALA A 71 7.50 12.25 3.92
CA ALA A 71 7.90 11.63 2.66
C ALA A 71 7.52 12.58 1.50
N PRO A 72 8.29 12.62 0.39
CA PRO A 72 9.52 11.88 0.10
C PRO A 72 10.79 12.54 0.68
N VAL A 73 11.70 11.75 1.25
CA VAL A 73 13.01 12.23 1.79
C VAL A 73 14.11 11.27 1.34
N SER A 74 15.25 11.80 0.89
CA SER A 74 16.46 11.02 0.60
C SER A 74 16.98 10.34 1.86
N LEU A 75 17.16 9.02 1.82
CA LEU A 75 17.58 8.21 2.96
C LEU A 75 18.59 7.17 2.53
N ASP A 76 19.65 7.01 3.32
CA ASP A 76 20.52 5.86 3.20
C ASP A 76 19.80 4.64 3.79
N LEU A 77 19.67 3.59 2.97
CA LEU A 77 18.96 2.37 3.33
C LEU A 77 19.94 1.25 3.69
N GLN A 78 19.47 0.36 4.54
CA GLN A 78 20.13 -0.90 4.87
C GLN A 78 19.14 -2.05 4.78
N THR A 79 19.60 -3.15 4.20
CA THR A 79 18.94 -4.45 4.26
C THR A 79 19.63 -5.33 5.30
N VAL A 80 18.84 -5.92 6.19
CA VAL A 80 19.26 -6.90 7.19
C VAL A 80 18.68 -8.26 6.82
N ARG A 81 19.53 -9.28 6.65
CA ARG A 81 19.10 -10.66 6.37
C ARG A 81 19.35 -11.55 7.58
N TYR A 82 18.33 -12.27 8.00
CA TYR A 82 18.33 -13.18 9.15
C TYR A 82 18.29 -14.64 8.67
N GLU A 83 19.25 -15.01 7.83
CA GLU A 83 19.38 -16.41 7.38
C GLU A 83 19.64 -17.35 8.57
N GLU A 84 19.69 -18.66 8.35
CA GLU A 84 19.88 -19.66 9.42
C GLU A 84 21.23 -19.54 10.17
N SER A 85 22.11 -18.64 9.73
CA SER A 85 23.31 -18.27 10.47
C SER A 85 22.98 -17.53 11.76
N ASP A 86 23.75 -17.79 12.82
CA ASP A 86 23.59 -17.16 14.15
C ASP A 86 23.76 -15.63 14.16
N SER A 87 24.11 -15.00 13.03
CA SER A 87 24.30 -13.55 12.91
C SER A 87 23.65 -13.01 11.64
N PRO A 88 22.98 -11.84 11.74
CA PRO A 88 22.40 -11.19 10.58
C PRO A 88 23.48 -10.62 9.66
N THR A 89 23.20 -10.65 8.35
CA THR A 89 24.05 -10.03 7.32
C THR A 89 23.48 -8.66 6.95
N PHE A 90 24.35 -7.67 6.80
CA PHE A 90 23.98 -6.30 6.50
C PHE A 90 24.44 -5.92 5.08
N GLU A 91 23.52 -5.40 4.28
CA GLU A 91 23.75 -4.95 2.92
C GLU A 91 23.29 -3.50 2.77
N ASP A 92 24.02 -2.71 1.99
CA ASP A 92 23.64 -1.33 1.68
C ASP A 92 22.54 -1.29 0.63
N GLY A 93 21.55 -0.44 0.86
CA GLY A 93 20.41 -0.25 -0.04
C GLY A 93 19.20 -1.11 0.29
N SER A 94 18.22 -1.03 -0.60
CA SER A 94 17.00 -1.83 -0.54
C SER A 94 17.13 -3.12 -1.36
N VAL A 95 16.39 -4.15 -0.96
CA VAL A 95 16.31 -5.42 -1.68
C VAL A 95 14.85 -5.71 -2.07
N SER A 96 14.70 -6.22 -3.28
CA SER A 96 13.46 -6.80 -3.79
C SER A 96 13.49 -8.32 -3.71
N VAL A 97 12.33 -8.95 -3.48
CA VAL A 97 12.17 -10.40 -3.52
C VAL A 97 11.79 -10.81 -4.94
N ASP A 98 12.80 -11.21 -5.71
CA ASP A 98 12.61 -11.76 -7.05
C ASP A 98 11.92 -13.15 -7.00
N GLU A 99 11.61 -13.69 -8.17
CA GLU A 99 10.89 -14.97 -8.27
C GLU A 99 11.75 -16.14 -7.76
N ALA A 100 13.05 -16.12 -7.99
CA ALA A 100 13.96 -17.16 -7.52
C ALA A 100 14.02 -17.21 -5.98
N MET A 101 14.11 -16.04 -5.33
CA MET A 101 14.06 -15.92 -3.88
C MET A 101 12.70 -16.35 -3.34
N ALA A 102 11.59 -15.88 -3.94
CA ALA A 102 10.25 -16.25 -3.52
C ALA A 102 10.05 -17.77 -3.57
N SER A 103 10.36 -18.42 -4.70
CA SER A 103 10.25 -19.88 -4.84
C SER A 103 11.12 -20.63 -3.84
N ARG A 104 12.33 -20.14 -3.56
CA ARG A 104 13.19 -20.74 -2.53
C ARG A 104 12.56 -20.66 -1.14
N LEU A 105 12.02 -19.50 -0.78
CA LEU A 105 11.38 -19.30 0.53
C LEU A 105 10.11 -20.15 0.66
N GLU A 106 9.26 -20.19 -0.36
CA GLU A 106 8.03 -20.98 -0.38
C GLU A 106 8.31 -22.50 -0.36
N SER A 107 9.48 -22.93 -0.87
CA SER A 107 9.90 -24.33 -0.78
C SER A 107 10.50 -24.70 0.58
N ALA A 108 11.10 -23.73 1.29
CA ALA A 108 11.79 -23.95 2.55
C ALA A 108 10.90 -23.75 3.78
N TYR A 109 9.84 -22.94 3.67
CA TYR A 109 9.02 -22.50 4.79
C TYR A 109 7.53 -22.78 4.55
N GLN A 110 6.78 -22.99 5.63
CA GLN A 110 5.34 -23.24 5.57
C GLN A 110 4.54 -22.02 5.13
N LYS A 111 5.03 -20.83 5.50
CA LYS A 111 4.41 -19.55 5.17
C LYS A 111 5.47 -18.48 4.98
N VAL A 112 5.29 -17.65 3.96
CA VAL A 112 6.04 -16.42 3.71
C VAL A 112 5.07 -15.24 3.80
N GLU A 113 5.39 -14.25 4.61
CA GLU A 113 4.58 -13.04 4.79
C GLU A 113 5.41 -11.80 4.43
N TYR A 114 4.88 -10.99 3.54
CA TYR A 114 5.44 -9.68 3.20
C TYR A 114 4.73 -8.62 4.01
N SER A 115 5.49 -7.70 4.59
CA SER A 115 4.97 -6.64 5.44
C SER A 115 5.65 -5.31 5.19
N VAL A 116 4.90 -4.23 5.37
CA VAL A 116 5.39 -2.85 5.26
C VAL A 116 4.88 -2.07 6.44
N VAL A 117 5.75 -1.27 7.04
CA VAL A 117 5.42 -0.35 8.12
C VAL A 117 5.17 1.02 7.52
N PHE A 118 4.03 1.61 7.85
CA PHE A 118 3.60 2.91 7.35
C PHE A 118 3.35 3.90 8.48
N THR A 119 3.61 5.16 8.17
CA THR A 119 3.01 6.31 8.87
C THR A 119 1.93 6.93 7.97
N MET A 120 0.70 7.01 8.46
CA MET A 120 -0.48 7.40 7.67
C MET A 120 -0.84 8.88 7.86
N TYR A 121 -1.00 9.61 6.75
CA TYR A 121 -1.27 11.05 6.76
C TYR A 121 -2.76 11.42 6.66
N GLU A 122 -3.53 10.65 5.91
CA GLU A 122 -4.95 10.94 5.64
C GLU A 122 -5.83 9.73 6.02
N PRO A 123 -6.02 9.48 7.33
CA PRO A 123 -6.72 8.29 7.82
C PRO A 123 -8.25 8.35 7.71
N GLU A 124 -8.84 9.53 7.45
CA GLU A 124 -10.21 9.86 7.88
C GLU A 124 -11.35 9.03 7.26
N ASN A 125 -11.08 8.10 6.35
CA ASN A 125 -12.15 7.41 5.61
C ASN A 125 -12.07 5.88 5.58
N VAL A 126 -11.18 5.20 6.33
CA VAL A 126 -11.08 3.72 6.27
C VAL A 126 -11.35 3.06 7.64
N VAL A 127 -12.57 2.57 7.81
CA VAL A 127 -12.99 1.84 9.02
C VAL A 127 -12.20 0.54 9.16
N GLY A 128 -11.54 0.34 10.31
CA GLY A 128 -10.83 -0.90 10.65
C GLY A 128 -9.36 -0.93 10.22
N VAL A 129 -8.82 0.17 9.70
CA VAL A 129 -7.39 0.37 9.51
C VAL A 129 -6.88 1.13 10.74
N PRO A 130 -5.99 0.56 11.58
CA PRO A 130 -5.30 1.33 12.61
C PRO A 130 -4.57 2.51 11.98
N THR A 131 -4.53 3.66 12.64
CA THR A 131 -3.94 4.89 12.08
C THR A 131 -3.06 5.58 13.11
N GLY A 132 -2.03 6.28 12.64
CA GLY A 132 -0.99 6.89 13.46
C GLY A 132 0.39 6.51 12.96
N ASN A 133 1.38 6.59 13.86
CA ASN A 133 2.79 6.41 13.50
C ASN A 133 3.15 4.92 13.53
N ALA A 134 3.82 4.47 12.48
CA ALA A 134 4.50 3.17 12.41
C ALA A 134 3.62 1.91 12.62
N TYR A 135 2.58 1.73 11.80
CA TYR A 135 1.79 0.49 11.79
C TYR A 135 2.24 -0.47 10.69
N GLY A 136 2.39 -1.75 11.02
CA GLY A 136 2.73 -2.82 10.08
C GLY A 136 1.50 -3.44 9.41
N TYR A 137 1.54 -3.58 8.08
CA TYR A 137 0.47 -4.20 7.30
C TYR A 137 1.04 -5.28 6.39
N ARG A 138 0.22 -6.31 6.17
CA ARG A 138 0.52 -7.33 5.17
C ARG A 138 0.28 -6.78 3.76
N ILE A 139 1.10 -7.22 2.83
CA ILE A 139 1.03 -6.86 1.40
C ILE A 139 1.38 -8.09 0.55
N ASP A 140 1.16 -8.04 -0.75
CA ASP A 140 1.68 -9.04 -1.67
C ASP A 140 3.14 -8.72 -2.06
N ARG A 141 3.79 -9.68 -2.73
CA ARG A 141 5.18 -9.55 -3.18
C ARG A 141 5.36 -8.39 -4.16
N GLU A 142 4.40 -8.17 -5.04
CA GLU A 142 4.47 -7.11 -6.05
C GLU A 142 4.44 -5.73 -5.39
N GLY A 143 3.48 -5.48 -4.50
CA GLY A 143 3.39 -4.27 -3.71
C GLY A 143 4.63 -4.08 -2.82
N PHE A 144 5.13 -5.15 -2.18
CA PHE A 144 6.38 -5.11 -1.40
C PHE A 144 7.57 -4.62 -2.25
N ASN A 145 7.73 -5.15 -3.46
CA ASN A 145 8.84 -4.81 -4.35
C ASN A 145 8.76 -3.39 -4.93
N ARG A 146 7.58 -2.76 -4.90
CA ARG A 146 7.36 -1.39 -5.40
C ARG A 146 7.62 -0.30 -4.35
N LEU A 147 7.75 -0.68 -3.09
CA LEU A 147 7.85 0.24 -1.97
C LEU A 147 9.25 0.20 -1.36
N ASP A 148 9.81 1.35 -1.05
CA ASP A 148 11.06 1.50 -0.30
C ASP A 148 10.86 2.52 0.82
N PRO A 149 11.59 2.39 1.94
CA PRO A 149 11.56 3.40 2.99
C PRO A 149 11.87 4.79 2.45
N GLY A 150 11.10 5.79 2.89
CA GLY A 150 11.17 7.16 2.36
C GLY A 150 10.19 7.45 1.24
N ASN A 151 9.59 6.43 0.60
CA ASN A 151 8.54 6.66 -0.40
C ASN A 151 7.27 7.21 0.24
N ARG A 152 6.61 8.15 -0.45
CA ARG A 152 5.19 8.50 -0.21
C ARG A 152 4.33 7.65 -1.13
N THR A 153 3.29 7.03 -0.62
CA THR A 153 2.45 6.11 -1.38
C THR A 153 0.96 6.37 -1.17
N VAL A 154 0.17 6.02 -2.18
CA VAL A 154 -1.28 5.96 -2.12
C VAL A 154 -1.69 4.50 -2.19
N LEU A 155 -2.43 4.04 -1.18
CA LEU A 155 -2.75 2.63 -0.96
C LEU A 155 -4.26 2.40 -0.95
N ARG A 156 -4.67 1.16 -1.24
CA ARG A 156 -5.99 0.65 -0.87
C ARG A 156 -5.84 -0.52 0.09
N PHE A 157 -6.83 -0.63 0.97
CA PHE A 157 -6.93 -1.70 1.95
C PHE A 157 -8.16 -2.56 1.71
N GLU A 158 -8.02 -3.84 1.99
CA GLU A 158 -9.14 -4.76 2.14
C GLU A 158 -8.99 -5.56 3.44
N LYS A 159 -10.03 -6.29 3.83
CA LYS A 159 -9.93 -7.25 4.93
C LYS A 159 -9.56 -8.62 4.38
N ARG A 160 -8.48 -9.21 4.92
CA ARG A 160 -8.14 -10.62 4.75
C ARG A 160 -7.99 -11.22 6.14
N ASP A 161 -8.72 -12.31 6.42
CA ASP A 161 -8.74 -12.97 7.72
C ASP A 161 -9.02 -11.99 8.88
N ASP A 162 -9.99 -11.09 8.69
CA ASP A 162 -10.38 -10.02 9.61
C ASP A 162 -9.30 -8.97 9.94
N LEU A 163 -8.16 -9.00 9.24
CA LEU A 163 -7.07 -8.04 9.39
C LEU A 163 -6.95 -7.12 8.17
N PRO A 164 -6.51 -5.86 8.35
CA PRO A 164 -6.24 -4.96 7.24
C PRO A 164 -5.07 -5.47 6.41
N TYR A 165 -5.27 -5.52 5.10
CA TYR A 165 -4.30 -5.97 4.10
C TYR A 165 -4.19 -4.91 3.01
N VAL A 166 -2.96 -4.55 2.61
CA VAL A 166 -2.73 -3.65 1.48
C VAL A 166 -3.04 -4.40 0.20
N SER A 167 -4.21 -4.13 -0.38
CA SER A 167 -4.68 -4.80 -1.59
C SER A 167 -4.12 -4.20 -2.87
N GLU A 168 -3.72 -2.92 -2.83
CA GLU A 168 -3.20 -2.23 -4.01
C GLU A 168 -2.28 -1.07 -3.61
N VAL A 169 -1.15 -0.96 -4.31
CA VAL A 169 -0.30 0.23 -4.33
C VAL A 169 -0.68 1.06 -5.54
N VAL A 170 -1.49 2.09 -5.33
CA VAL A 170 -2.06 2.93 -6.40
C VAL A 170 -1.00 3.84 -6.99
N ASP A 171 -0.20 4.48 -6.13
CA ASP A 171 0.83 5.43 -6.53
C ASP A 171 2.04 5.38 -5.59
N VAL A 172 3.21 5.72 -6.13
CA VAL A 172 4.48 5.79 -5.39
C VAL A 172 5.23 7.04 -5.86
N THR A 173 5.38 8.00 -4.95
CA THR A 173 6.32 9.11 -5.08
C THR A 173 7.62 8.71 -4.40
N ALA A 174 8.68 8.50 -5.19
CA ALA A 174 9.98 8.10 -4.69
C ALA A 174 10.69 9.22 -3.93
N ALA A 175 11.59 8.86 -3.02
CA ALA A 175 12.57 9.77 -2.44
C ALA A 175 13.37 10.47 -3.56
N GLU A 176 13.43 11.81 -3.54
CA GLU A 176 14.29 12.56 -4.46
C GLU A 176 15.74 12.45 -4.00
N SER A 177 16.64 12.11 -4.93
CA SER A 177 18.09 11.94 -4.71
C SER A 177 18.84 13.26 -4.66
#